data_AF-A0A9X4M051-F1
#
_entry.id   AF-A0A9X4M051-F1
#
_cell.length_a   1.000
_cell.length_b   1.000
_cell.length_c   1.000
_cell.angle_alpha   90.00
_cell.angle_beta   90.00
_cell.angle_gamma   90.00
#
_symmetry.space_group_name_H-M   'P 1'
#
loop_
_entity.id
_entity.type
_entity.pdbx_description
1 polymer ?
#
loop_
_entity_poly.entity_id
_entity_poly.type
_entity_poly.pdbx_seq_one_letter_code
_entity_poly.pdbx_strand_id
1 'polypeptide(L)'
;MSQQHSRWGLLALTSLCFWFLTGFTVVAHRGDPINAPEETFQSIDMAFSQGANYVELDLHESQDGVLVISHDRNLQRVTGTDAIVSQNTFAKLSELKMSNGEPPHSVDQLFEHYQNNPNAKFLIETKKTKKGNPQDMEAKLVALIQQYHMQDRVMVHSFSLASLQNMQRLMPEIPRIFIVGSLQRISFESFKYADGINISSSLVTPTIIKQLHYLHQKVYVWNEMSENQATWNWLVNLNVDGVVTNYPALGRHYQAAQDQAESEALDTIGQVNDVQDLPTVENPYEPTLNKKPAKAGHIYNITEAVTIADQTYYRIGTNRFVLSDSINVGETAKAAALLVGKTAQIKPTANIVATWNNPLHPTQTTGYLSANSQQQILGVRYVGNQVWLKVASGWFKSRQALIDFNPNQSLMVTHFYREIPQQLRPTNLLINPALPLQLPQQPPVEAQLFNQFARSLQLTTIKF
;
A
#
# COMPACT_ATOMS: atom_id res chain seq x y z
N MET A 1 26.16 -25.88 50.33
CA MET A 1 24.97 -26.51 49.70
C MET A 1 23.96 -25.40 49.46
N SER A 2 24.15 -24.63 48.38
CA SER A 2 23.55 -24.88 47.05
C SER A 2 22.06 -24.54 47.01
N GLN A 3 21.72 -23.31 46.62
CA GLN A 3 21.31 -23.00 45.24
C GLN A 3 20.84 -21.55 45.17
N GLN A 4 21.62 -20.73 44.46
CA GLN A 4 21.10 -19.59 43.72
C GLN A 4 20.09 -20.12 42.69
N HIS A 5 18.89 -19.56 42.66
CA HIS A 5 18.06 -19.56 41.46
C HIS A 5 17.65 -18.13 41.14
N SER A 6 18.41 -17.57 40.19
CA SER A 6 17.95 -16.74 39.08
C SER A 6 16.66 -15.93 39.28
N ARG A 7 16.80 -14.62 39.53
CA ARG A 7 15.76 -13.59 39.29
C ARG A 7 16.01 -12.89 37.94
N TRP A 8 16.25 -13.66 36.89
CA TRP A 8 16.28 -13.15 35.51
C TRP A 8 15.28 -13.95 34.68
N GLY A 9 14.08 -13.40 34.53
CA GLY A 9 13.00 -14.09 33.83
C GLY A 9 11.70 -13.32 33.84
N LEU A 10 11.74 -12.01 33.54
CA LEU A 10 10.53 -11.26 33.22
C LEU A 10 10.84 -10.05 32.33
N LEU A 11 11.50 -10.28 31.19
CA LEU A 11 11.68 -9.28 30.13
C LEU A 11 11.61 -9.88 28.70
N ALA A 12 10.99 -11.05 28.55
CA ALA A 12 10.84 -11.74 27.26
C ALA A 12 9.38 -12.08 26.97
N LEU A 13 8.50 -11.08 27.03
CA LEU A 13 7.08 -11.19 26.65
C LEU A 13 6.58 -9.89 25.99
N THR A 14 7.40 -9.30 25.14
CA THR A 14 7.00 -8.29 24.15
C THR A 14 7.04 -8.83 22.72
N SER A 15 7.19 -10.14 22.56
CA SER A 15 7.04 -10.80 21.25
C SER A 15 5.61 -11.32 21.10
N LEU A 16 4.99 -10.95 19.97
CA LEU A 16 3.67 -11.35 19.45
C LEU A 16 2.50 -10.36 19.64
N CYS A 17 2.78 -9.07 19.70
CA CYS A 17 1.82 -8.02 19.32
C CYS A 17 2.53 -6.84 18.62
N PHE A 18 3.44 -7.13 17.67
CA PHE A 18 3.72 -6.13 16.62
C PHE A 18 2.67 -6.34 15.54
N TRP A 19 1.49 -5.77 15.78
CA TRP A 19 0.64 -5.36 14.68
C TRP A 19 1.52 -4.50 13.77
N PHE A 20 1.49 -4.80 12.48
CA PHE A 20 2.11 -4.00 11.45
C PHE A 20 1.78 -2.52 11.73
N LEU A 21 2.74 -1.75 12.25
CA LEU A 21 2.66 -0.30 12.15
C LEU A 21 2.86 -0.02 10.66
N THR A 22 1.74 -0.07 9.94
CA THR A 22 1.63 0.30 8.54
C THR A 22 1.83 1.80 8.46
N GLY A 23 2.87 2.22 7.75
CA GLY A 23 3.15 3.63 7.52
C GLY A 23 4.58 3.79 7.02
N PHE A 24 4.78 4.70 6.06
CA PHE A 24 6.10 5.06 5.56
C PHE A 24 6.56 6.37 6.20
N THR A 25 7.86 6.56 6.37
CA THR A 25 8.45 7.83 6.83
C THR A 25 8.44 8.87 5.71
N VAL A 26 7.87 10.05 5.96
CA VAL A 26 7.96 11.20 5.06
C VAL A 26 9.27 11.93 5.33
N VAL A 27 10.15 11.95 4.34
CA VAL A 27 11.41 12.69 4.39
C VAL A 27 11.34 13.82 3.37
N ALA A 28 11.35 15.06 3.86
CA ALA A 28 11.26 16.23 3.00
C ALA A 28 12.62 16.52 2.37
N HIS A 29 12.71 16.32 1.06
CA HIS A 29 13.93 16.48 0.29
C HIS A 29 14.36 17.93 0.25
N ARG A 30 15.47 18.26 0.92
CA ARG A 30 15.99 19.63 1.06
C ARG A 30 14.99 20.61 1.72
N GLY A 31 14.13 20.09 2.58
CA GLY A 31 13.00 20.81 3.17
C GLY A 31 11.79 20.80 2.24
N ASP A 32 11.13 21.95 2.07
CA ASP A 32 10.04 22.17 1.13
C ASP A 32 10.49 23.09 -0.03
N PRO A 33 11.24 22.54 -1.01
CA PRO A 33 11.81 23.32 -2.10
C PRO A 33 10.77 23.85 -3.09
N ILE A 34 9.50 23.45 -2.96
CA ILE A 34 8.39 23.94 -3.79
C ILE A 34 7.96 25.34 -3.35
N ASN A 35 7.99 25.61 -2.04
CA ASN A 35 7.44 26.83 -1.47
C ASN A 35 8.50 27.76 -0.85
N ALA A 36 9.70 27.25 -0.57
CA ALA A 36 10.84 28.04 -0.11
C ALA A 36 12.14 27.56 -0.79
N PRO A 37 13.21 28.37 -0.81
CA PRO A 37 14.47 27.94 -1.40
C PRO A 37 15.03 26.73 -0.65
N GLU A 38 15.45 25.71 -1.38
CA GLU A 38 15.94 24.45 -0.83
C GLU A 38 17.03 24.67 0.25
N GLU A 39 17.07 23.82 1.28
CA GLU A 39 18.10 23.81 2.33
C GLU A 39 18.27 25.12 3.15
N THR A 40 17.26 25.98 3.14
CA THR A 40 17.15 27.14 4.04
C THR A 40 16.40 26.80 5.32
N PHE A 41 16.56 27.59 6.39
CA PHE A 41 15.77 27.37 7.62
C PHE A 41 14.27 27.57 7.36
N GLN A 42 13.89 28.53 6.51
CA GLN A 42 12.50 28.67 6.08
C GLN A 42 11.97 27.38 5.44
N SER A 43 12.72 26.76 4.52
CA SER A 43 12.33 25.51 3.86
C SER A 43 12.20 24.33 4.83
N ILE A 44 13.14 24.24 5.79
CA ILE A 44 13.14 23.20 6.83
C ILE A 44 11.93 23.38 7.77
N ASP A 45 11.68 24.59 8.26
CA ASP A 45 10.54 24.91 9.11
C ASP A 45 9.21 24.61 8.42
N MET A 46 9.09 24.97 7.13
CA MET A 46 7.91 24.67 6.33
C MET A 46 7.68 23.17 6.20
N ALA A 47 8.72 22.39 5.91
CA ALA A 47 8.62 20.93 5.83
C ALA A 47 8.14 20.30 7.15
N PHE A 48 8.70 20.70 8.30
CA PHE A 48 8.23 20.21 9.60
C PHE A 48 6.79 20.65 9.89
N SER A 49 6.42 21.89 9.55
CA SER A 49 5.04 22.38 9.72
C SER A 49 4.01 21.61 8.88
N GLN A 50 4.44 21.06 7.73
CA GLN A 50 3.65 20.21 6.86
C GLN A 50 3.61 18.74 7.30
N GLY A 51 4.30 18.40 8.38
CA GLY A 51 4.28 17.08 9.00
C GLY A 51 5.31 16.11 8.45
N ALA A 52 6.39 16.58 7.80
CA ALA A 52 7.53 15.74 7.50
C ALA A 52 8.11 15.12 8.78
N ASN A 53 8.49 13.84 8.74
CA ASN A 53 9.11 13.17 9.88
C ASN A 53 10.60 13.49 9.98
N TYR A 54 11.24 13.69 8.82
CA TYR A 54 12.64 14.08 8.68
C TYR A 54 12.77 15.12 7.57
N VAL A 55 13.80 15.95 7.65
CA VAL A 55 14.26 16.78 6.53
C VAL A 55 15.58 16.24 6.03
N GLU A 56 15.66 15.99 4.73
CA GLU A 56 16.88 15.55 4.07
C GLU A 56 17.73 16.76 3.67
N LEU A 57 19.05 16.67 3.88
CA LEU A 57 20.00 17.74 3.64
C LEU A 57 21.32 17.19 3.11
N ASP A 58 21.95 17.91 2.20
CA ASP A 58 23.17 17.52 1.50
C ASP A 58 24.41 18.22 2.05
N LEU A 59 25.54 17.51 2.14
CA LEU A 59 26.78 18.10 2.66
C LEU A 59 27.89 18.29 1.62
N HIS A 60 28.47 19.48 1.66
CA HIS A 60 29.79 19.81 1.13
C HIS A 60 30.70 20.36 2.24
N GLU A 61 31.98 20.55 1.94
CA GLU A 61 32.93 21.15 2.88
C GLU A 61 33.56 22.40 2.25
N SER A 62 33.65 23.47 3.04
CA SER A 62 34.36 24.70 2.68
C SER A 62 35.88 24.53 2.70
N GLN A 63 36.61 25.52 2.16
CA GLN A 63 38.08 25.54 2.14
C GLN A 63 38.70 25.46 3.54
N ASP A 64 38.05 26.07 4.53
CA ASP A 64 38.46 26.11 5.94
C ASP A 64 37.87 24.98 6.78
N GLY A 65 37.24 23.98 6.13
CA GLY A 65 36.89 22.72 6.76
C GLY A 65 35.53 22.67 7.47
N VAL A 66 34.65 23.65 7.21
CA VAL A 66 33.28 23.71 7.74
C VAL A 66 32.36 22.87 6.86
N LEU A 67 31.49 22.08 7.48
CA LEU A 67 30.45 21.33 6.76
C LEU A 67 29.32 22.29 6.37
N VAL A 68 29.20 22.57 5.07
CA VAL A 68 28.22 23.47 4.47
C VAL A 68 27.08 22.64 3.91
N ILE A 69 25.85 23.07 4.19
CA ILE A 69 24.64 22.45 3.67
C ILE A 69 24.43 22.97 2.24
N SER A 70 24.58 22.08 1.26
CA SER A 70 24.31 22.37 -0.14
C SER A 70 24.26 21.09 -0.97
N HIS A 71 23.26 20.96 -1.86
CA HIS A 71 23.19 19.86 -2.82
C HIS A 71 24.35 19.88 -3.83
N ASP A 72 24.65 21.05 -4.38
CA ASP A 72 25.61 21.19 -5.46
C ASP A 72 26.98 21.61 -4.93
N ARG A 73 28.03 21.14 -5.60
CA ARG A 73 29.40 21.59 -5.32
C ARG A 73 29.57 23.11 -5.55
N ASN A 74 28.72 23.70 -6.38
CA ASN A 74 28.76 25.11 -6.76
C ASN A 74 27.43 25.79 -6.44
N LEU A 75 27.48 26.94 -5.78
CA LEU A 75 26.31 27.68 -5.33
C LEU A 75 25.63 28.53 -6.42
N GLN A 76 26.11 28.50 -7.67
CA GLN A 76 25.59 29.30 -8.79
C GLN A 76 24.09 29.13 -8.99
N ARG A 77 23.55 27.91 -8.84
CA ARG A 77 22.12 27.64 -9.05
C ARG A 77 21.25 28.29 -7.98
N VAL A 78 21.71 28.34 -6.74
CA VAL A 78 20.89 28.73 -5.58
C VAL A 78 21.17 30.14 -5.06
N THR A 79 22.35 30.71 -5.37
CA THR A 79 22.73 32.08 -4.99
C THR A 79 22.97 33.00 -6.20
N GLY A 80 23.01 32.45 -7.42
CA GLY A 80 23.40 33.21 -8.62
C GLY A 80 24.89 33.52 -8.72
N THR A 81 25.73 33.05 -7.78
CA THR A 81 27.18 33.32 -7.74
C THR A 81 27.98 32.06 -8.01
N ASP A 82 28.95 32.14 -8.93
CA ASP A 82 29.90 31.06 -9.26
C ASP A 82 30.89 30.87 -8.10
N ALA A 83 30.45 30.10 -7.10
CA ALA A 83 31.19 29.84 -5.87
C ALA A 83 31.22 28.34 -5.61
N ILE A 84 32.36 27.71 -5.89
CA ILE A 84 32.62 26.33 -5.50
C ILE A 84 32.86 26.29 -3.98
N VAL A 85 32.06 25.50 -3.26
CA VAL A 85 32.09 25.42 -1.78
C VAL A 85 33.50 25.11 -1.29
N SER A 86 34.14 24.08 -1.84
CA SER A 86 35.48 23.63 -1.45
C SER A 86 36.64 24.59 -1.84
N GLN A 87 36.34 25.74 -2.44
CA GLN A 87 37.32 26.74 -2.87
C GLN A 87 37.13 28.10 -2.18
N ASN A 88 36.17 28.20 -1.26
CA ASN A 88 35.90 29.42 -0.51
C ASN A 88 35.79 29.09 0.99
N THR A 89 36.18 30.02 1.84
CA THR A 89 35.96 29.92 3.29
C THR A 89 34.47 30.03 3.60
N PHE A 90 34.03 29.43 4.70
CA PHE A 90 32.63 29.52 5.10
C PHE A 90 32.18 30.97 5.32
N ALA A 91 33.03 31.81 5.92
CA ALA A 91 32.75 33.23 6.11
C ALA A 91 32.35 33.94 4.80
N LYS A 92 33.04 33.64 3.68
CA LYS A 92 32.72 34.20 2.37
C LYS A 92 31.45 33.59 1.78
N LEU A 93 31.23 32.29 1.99
CA LEU A 93 30.00 31.62 1.54
C LEU A 93 28.76 32.19 2.27
N SER A 94 28.87 32.52 3.56
CA SER A 94 27.79 33.10 4.37
C SER A 94 27.44 34.55 4.00
N GLU A 95 28.25 35.23 3.19
CA GLU A 95 27.92 36.54 2.62
C GLU A 95 26.93 36.43 1.45
N LEU A 96 26.88 35.27 0.79
CA LEU A 96 25.97 35.02 -0.32
C LEU A 96 24.52 34.94 0.16
N LYS A 97 23.58 35.15 -0.76
CA LYS A 97 22.15 35.18 -0.49
C LYS A 97 21.40 34.29 -1.45
N MET A 98 20.53 33.46 -0.89
CA MET A 98 19.53 32.71 -1.63
C MET A 98 18.32 33.62 -1.91
N SER A 99 17.35 33.16 -2.67
CA SER A 99 16.23 34.00 -3.12
C SER A 99 15.32 34.50 -1.98
N ASN A 100 15.35 33.88 -0.80
CA ASN A 100 14.66 34.36 0.40
C ASN A 100 15.53 35.26 1.32
N GLY A 101 16.77 35.55 0.93
CA GLY A 101 17.71 36.38 1.69
C GLY A 101 18.50 35.64 2.77
N GLU A 102 18.25 34.34 3.00
CA GLU A 102 19.11 33.53 3.86
C GLU A 102 20.45 33.25 3.18
N PRO A 103 21.55 33.11 3.95
CA PRO A 103 22.80 32.58 3.43
C PRO A 103 22.78 31.05 3.36
N PRO A 104 23.73 30.41 2.65
CA PRO A 104 24.07 29.01 2.89
C PRO A 104 24.46 28.78 4.35
N HIS A 105 23.93 27.73 4.97
CA HIS A 105 24.14 27.41 6.38
C HIS A 105 25.18 26.31 6.58
N SER A 106 25.77 26.24 7.76
CA SER A 106 26.60 25.10 8.19
C SER A 106 25.79 24.09 9.01
N VAL A 107 26.31 22.87 9.14
CA VAL A 107 25.72 21.85 10.04
C VAL A 107 25.76 22.30 11.51
N ASP A 108 26.80 23.02 11.90
CA ASP A 108 26.92 23.60 13.25
C ASP A 108 25.78 24.59 13.51
N GLN A 109 25.50 25.51 12.57
CA GLN A 109 24.38 26.44 12.66
C GLN A 109 23.02 25.73 12.64
N LEU A 110 22.86 24.69 11.82
CA LEU A 110 21.64 23.88 11.79
C LEU A 110 21.38 23.25 13.16
N PHE A 111 22.37 22.56 13.73
CA PHE A 111 22.21 21.90 15.01
C PHE A 111 22.03 22.92 16.13
N GLU A 112 22.74 24.05 16.12
CA GLU A 112 22.52 25.14 17.07
C GLU A 112 21.08 25.67 17.00
N HIS A 113 20.54 25.86 15.80
CA HIS A 113 19.19 26.36 15.57
C HIS A 113 18.11 25.39 16.07
N TYR A 114 18.28 24.08 15.81
CA TYR A 114 17.27 23.06 16.08
C TYR A 114 17.52 22.21 17.34
N GLN A 115 18.59 22.46 18.11
CA GLN A 115 18.95 21.66 19.28
C GLN A 115 17.80 21.55 20.30
N ASN A 116 17.02 22.62 20.47
CA ASN A 116 15.89 22.68 21.42
C ASN A 116 14.55 22.22 20.84
N ASN A 117 14.49 21.80 19.57
CA ASN A 117 13.28 21.26 18.94
C ASN A 117 13.38 19.73 18.85
N PRO A 118 12.75 18.97 19.77
CA PRO A 118 12.87 17.50 19.78
C PRO A 118 12.23 16.82 18.55
N ASN A 119 11.39 17.54 17.79
CA ASN A 119 10.76 17.04 16.58
C ASN A 119 11.63 17.26 15.33
N ALA A 120 12.65 18.11 15.40
CA ALA A 120 13.53 18.37 14.28
C ALA A 120 14.50 17.20 14.10
N LYS A 121 14.26 16.39 13.05
CA LYS A 121 15.05 15.21 12.70
C LYS A 121 15.55 15.31 11.27
N PHE A 122 16.74 14.80 11.02
CA PHE A 122 17.45 15.01 9.76
C PHE A 122 17.94 13.71 9.12
N LEU A 123 17.82 13.62 7.80
CA LEU A 123 18.50 12.61 6.98
C LEU A 123 19.64 13.30 6.24
N ILE A 124 20.88 13.05 6.62
CA ILE A 124 22.02 13.82 6.11
C ILE A 124 22.76 13.04 5.02
N GLU A 125 22.89 13.61 3.81
CA GLU A 125 23.70 13.04 2.73
C GLU A 125 25.19 13.38 2.89
N THR A 126 25.99 12.35 3.14
CA THR A 126 27.45 12.45 3.04
C THR A 126 27.88 12.25 1.58
N LYS A 127 28.06 13.35 0.85
CA LYS A 127 28.57 13.27 -0.52
C LYS A 127 30.04 12.89 -0.52
N LYS A 128 30.40 11.86 -1.29
CA LYS A 128 31.82 11.54 -1.58
C LYS A 128 32.04 11.67 -3.08
N THR A 129 32.60 12.80 -3.48
CA THR A 129 33.00 13.03 -4.87
C THR A 129 34.51 13.21 -4.95
N LYS A 130 35.13 12.73 -6.03
CA LYS A 130 36.59 12.84 -6.24
C LYS A 130 37.12 14.29 -6.26
N LYS A 131 36.25 15.29 -6.42
CA LYS A 131 36.62 16.70 -6.67
C LYS A 131 36.15 17.70 -5.61
N GLY A 132 35.41 17.26 -4.58
CA GLY A 132 34.65 18.20 -3.76
C GLY A 132 34.68 18.00 -2.25
N ASN A 133 34.81 16.76 -1.75
CA ASN A 133 34.56 16.48 -0.33
C ASN A 133 35.73 15.80 0.36
N PRO A 134 35.96 16.09 1.66
CA PRO A 134 37.13 15.63 2.39
C PRO A 134 37.04 14.15 2.74
N GLN A 135 38.19 13.57 3.04
CA GLN A 135 38.27 12.19 3.50
C GLN A 135 37.63 12.00 4.88
N ASP A 136 37.55 13.05 5.71
CA ASP A 136 37.11 13.01 7.11
C ASP A 136 35.73 13.63 7.39
N MET A 137 34.92 13.91 6.34
CA MET A 137 33.55 14.46 6.47
C MET A 137 32.71 13.77 7.55
N GLU A 138 32.74 12.43 7.57
CA GLU A 138 32.01 11.60 8.54
C GLU A 138 32.45 11.88 9.98
N ALA A 139 33.76 12.05 10.22
CA ALA A 139 34.28 12.31 11.55
C ALA A 139 33.88 13.71 12.04
N LYS A 140 33.88 14.70 11.15
CA LYS A 140 33.39 16.06 11.45
C LYS A 140 31.90 16.08 11.77
N LEU A 141 31.10 15.35 10.98
CA LEU A 141 29.67 15.22 11.23
C LEU A 141 29.41 14.55 12.59
N VAL A 142 30.12 13.46 12.90
CA VAL A 142 30.03 12.77 14.20
C VAL A 142 30.38 13.69 15.36
N ALA A 143 31.42 14.52 15.23
CA ALA A 143 31.78 15.48 16.27
C ALA A 143 30.65 16.48 16.55
N LEU A 144 30.01 17.01 15.49
CA LEU A 144 28.86 17.92 15.64
C LEU A 144 27.63 17.20 16.23
N ILE A 145 27.33 15.98 15.78
CA ILE A 145 26.23 15.19 16.35
C ILE A 145 26.45 14.97 17.86
N GLN A 146 27.68 14.66 18.27
CA GLN A 146 28.04 14.47 19.68
C GLN A 146 27.95 15.78 20.48
N GLN A 147 28.45 16.88 19.92
CA GLN A 147 28.42 18.20 20.55
C GLN A 147 27.00 18.67 20.87
N TYR A 148 26.05 18.44 19.96
CA TYR A 148 24.65 18.88 20.11
C TYR A 148 23.68 17.79 20.56
N HIS A 149 24.17 16.60 20.90
CA HIS A 149 23.36 15.45 21.31
C HIS A 149 22.24 15.09 20.30
N MET A 150 22.60 14.98 19.03
CA MET A 150 21.67 14.75 17.90
C MET A 150 21.52 13.27 17.50
N GLN A 151 22.10 12.31 18.24
CA GLN A 151 22.22 10.90 17.85
C GLN A 151 20.85 10.26 17.52
N ASP A 152 19.83 10.57 18.31
CA ASP A 152 18.47 10.01 18.13
C ASP A 152 17.63 10.77 17.07
N ARG A 153 18.19 11.82 16.49
CA ARG A 153 17.52 12.73 15.55
C ARG A 153 18.18 12.77 14.17
N VAL A 154 19.24 12.00 13.96
CA VAL A 154 19.98 11.99 12.70
C VAL A 154 20.05 10.57 12.12
N MET A 155 19.66 10.45 10.87
CA MET A 155 20.01 9.34 9.99
C MET A 155 21.02 9.84 8.97
N VAL A 156 21.83 8.94 8.42
CA VAL A 156 22.74 9.27 7.31
C VAL A 156 22.44 8.43 6.10
N HIS A 157 22.56 9.04 4.92
CA HIS A 157 22.53 8.31 3.66
C HIS A 157 23.65 8.73 2.71
N SER A 158 24.02 7.85 1.79
CA SER A 158 25.10 8.15 0.84
C SER A 158 25.04 7.26 -0.41
N PHE A 159 25.45 7.83 -1.54
CA PHE A 159 25.85 7.08 -2.73
C PHE A 159 27.24 6.42 -2.58
N SER A 160 27.94 6.56 -1.45
CA SER A 160 29.24 5.93 -1.22
C SER A 160 29.15 4.88 -0.14
N LEU A 161 29.30 3.59 -0.51
CA LEU A 161 29.32 2.53 0.50
C LEU A 161 30.49 2.69 1.48
N ALA A 162 31.62 3.22 1.01
CA ALA A 162 32.77 3.54 1.86
C ALA A 162 32.44 4.64 2.89
N SER A 163 31.54 5.57 2.56
CA SER A 163 31.06 6.57 3.53
C SER A 163 30.27 5.90 4.65
N LEU A 164 29.35 4.99 4.30
CA LEU A 164 28.55 4.26 5.29
C LEU A 164 29.40 3.31 6.14
N GLN A 165 30.44 2.70 5.56
CA GLN A 165 31.46 1.94 6.31
C GLN A 165 32.16 2.80 7.36
N ASN A 166 32.57 4.02 6.98
CA ASN A 166 33.18 4.97 7.90
C ASN A 166 32.20 5.40 9.01
N MET A 167 30.95 5.70 8.65
CA MET A 167 29.91 6.04 9.62
C MET A 167 29.62 4.90 10.59
N GLN A 168 29.52 3.65 10.12
CA GLN A 168 29.34 2.50 10.99
C GLN A 168 30.49 2.37 12.01
N ARG A 169 31.74 2.63 11.60
CA ARG A 169 32.90 2.59 12.52
C ARG A 169 32.87 3.71 13.56
N LEU A 170 32.45 4.90 13.16
CA LEU A 170 32.52 6.10 14.00
C LEU A 170 31.31 6.25 14.93
N MET A 171 30.13 5.83 14.48
CA MET A 171 28.85 6.00 15.16
C MET A 171 27.88 4.87 14.73
N PRO A 172 28.10 3.62 15.21
CA PRO A 172 27.33 2.45 14.78
C PRO A 172 25.84 2.50 15.13
N GLU A 173 25.42 3.36 16.06
CA GLU A 173 24.07 3.47 16.59
C GLU A 173 23.09 4.21 15.67
N ILE A 174 23.58 5.10 14.80
CA ILE A 174 22.68 5.87 13.91
C ILE A 174 22.30 5.05 12.67
N PRO A 175 21.05 5.17 12.17
CA PRO A 175 20.63 4.49 10.95
C PRO A 175 21.41 4.96 9.73
N ARG A 176 21.84 4.01 8.90
CA ARG A 176 22.57 4.26 7.65
C ARG A 176 21.78 3.73 6.46
N ILE A 177 21.57 4.55 5.44
CA ILE A 177 20.77 4.18 4.27
C ILE A 177 21.64 4.30 3.00
N PHE A 178 21.71 3.24 2.19
CA PHE A 178 22.49 3.25 0.96
C PHE A 178 21.67 3.74 -0.22
N ILE A 179 22.10 4.85 -0.83
CA ILE A 179 21.40 5.43 -1.98
C ILE A 179 21.84 4.71 -3.26
N VAL A 180 20.86 4.24 -4.04
CA VAL A 180 21.09 3.50 -5.28
C VAL A 180 20.28 4.07 -6.44
N GLY A 181 21.01 4.51 -7.46
CA GLY A 181 20.47 4.84 -8.80
C GLY A 181 20.61 3.69 -9.80
N SER A 182 21.02 2.50 -9.35
CA SER A 182 21.10 1.27 -10.16
C SER A 182 21.01 0.05 -9.26
N LEU A 183 20.19 -0.93 -9.65
CA LEU A 183 20.01 -2.18 -8.90
C LEU A 183 21.29 -3.01 -8.79
N GLN A 184 22.24 -2.86 -9.73
CA GLN A 184 23.53 -3.56 -9.71
C GLN A 184 24.39 -3.19 -8.49
N ARG A 185 24.07 -2.08 -7.82
CA ARG A 185 24.79 -1.63 -6.63
C ARG A 185 24.32 -2.35 -5.36
N ILE A 186 23.13 -2.93 -5.38
CA ILE A 186 22.58 -3.66 -4.25
C ILE A 186 23.30 -5.01 -4.16
N SER A 187 23.93 -5.27 -3.02
CA SER A 187 24.70 -6.49 -2.78
C SER A 187 24.69 -6.89 -1.31
N PHE A 188 25.03 -8.14 -1.01
CA PHE A 188 25.21 -8.59 0.37
C PHE A 188 26.27 -7.79 1.13
N GLU A 189 27.26 -7.23 0.43
CA GLU A 189 28.26 -6.36 1.05
C GLU A 189 27.62 -5.05 1.52
N SER A 190 26.70 -4.45 0.73
CA SER A 190 26.02 -3.22 1.16
C SER A 190 25.20 -3.42 2.44
N PHE A 191 24.57 -4.58 2.63
CA PHE A 191 23.74 -4.88 3.80
C PHE A 191 24.54 -5.01 5.11
N LYS A 192 25.87 -5.13 5.05
CA LYS A 192 26.72 -5.13 6.25
C LYS A 192 26.87 -3.74 6.86
N TYR A 193 26.72 -2.69 6.05
CA TYR A 193 27.00 -1.30 6.43
C TYR A 193 25.78 -0.38 6.34
N ALA A 194 24.68 -0.87 5.77
CA ALA A 194 23.43 -0.14 5.65
C ALA A 194 22.29 -0.92 6.30
N ASP A 195 21.42 -0.19 6.98
CA ASP A 195 20.21 -0.68 7.62
C ASP A 195 19.00 -0.55 6.67
N GLY A 196 19.17 0.19 5.57
CA GLY A 196 18.20 0.30 4.49
C GLY A 196 18.80 0.73 3.17
N ILE A 197 17.98 0.66 2.12
CA ILE A 197 18.31 1.06 0.75
C ILE A 197 17.33 2.16 0.32
N ASN A 198 17.87 3.29 -0.16
CA ASN A 198 17.11 4.37 -0.78
C ASN A 198 17.17 4.23 -2.30
N ILE A 199 16.11 3.72 -2.92
CA ILE A 199 16.07 3.31 -4.33
C ILE A 199 15.39 4.39 -5.18
N SER A 200 15.92 4.65 -6.37
CA SER A 200 15.23 5.50 -7.35
C SER A 200 13.84 4.94 -7.66
N SER A 201 12.84 5.82 -7.67
CA SER A 201 11.45 5.53 -8.05
C SER A 201 11.33 4.78 -9.39
N SER A 202 12.24 5.05 -10.33
CA SER A 202 12.30 4.40 -11.64
C SER A 202 12.69 2.92 -11.62
N LEU A 203 13.27 2.45 -10.51
CA LEU A 203 13.82 1.10 -10.37
C LEU A 203 13.05 0.23 -9.36
N VAL A 204 12.27 0.83 -8.47
CA VAL A 204 11.62 0.10 -7.39
C VAL A 204 10.42 -0.69 -7.91
N THR A 205 10.27 -1.93 -7.42
CA THR A 205 9.15 -2.81 -7.75
C THR A 205 8.67 -3.55 -6.49
N PRO A 206 7.42 -4.03 -6.44
CA PRO A 206 6.93 -4.84 -5.30
C PRO A 206 7.84 -6.04 -4.98
N THR A 207 8.40 -6.68 -6.02
CA THR A 207 9.30 -7.83 -5.86
C THR A 207 10.60 -7.44 -5.16
N ILE A 208 11.22 -6.32 -5.58
CA ILE A 208 12.47 -5.83 -4.96
C ILE A 208 12.22 -5.44 -3.51
N ILE A 209 11.10 -4.76 -3.22
CA ILE A 209 10.72 -4.41 -1.85
C ILE A 209 10.62 -5.68 -0.99
N LYS A 210 9.87 -6.68 -1.46
CA LYS A 210 9.70 -7.95 -0.74
C LYS A 210 11.03 -8.67 -0.50
N GLN A 211 11.94 -8.67 -1.48
CA GLN A 211 13.27 -9.26 -1.36
C GLN A 211 14.13 -8.53 -0.33
N LEU A 212 14.13 -7.20 -0.32
CA LEU A 212 14.89 -6.40 0.63
C LEU A 212 14.33 -6.54 2.06
N HIS A 213 13.01 -6.51 2.21
CA HIS A 213 12.34 -6.79 3.49
C HIS A 213 12.65 -8.19 4.02
N TYR A 214 12.67 -9.21 3.15
CA TYR A 214 13.08 -10.57 3.53
C TYR A 214 14.54 -10.63 4.04
N LEU A 215 15.40 -9.73 3.54
CA LEU A 215 16.79 -9.58 3.98
C LEU A 215 16.93 -8.56 5.13
N HIS A 216 15.83 -8.19 5.79
CA HIS A 216 15.76 -7.26 6.91
C HIS A 216 16.26 -5.84 6.59
N GLN A 217 16.24 -5.44 5.31
CA GLN A 217 16.60 -4.10 4.88
C GLN A 217 15.37 -3.21 4.79
N LYS A 218 15.45 -1.99 5.31
CA LYS A 218 14.44 -0.95 5.07
C LYS A 218 14.49 -0.44 3.64
N VAL A 219 13.35 -0.06 3.07
CA VAL A 219 13.26 0.45 1.70
C VAL A 219 12.71 1.87 1.70
N TYR A 220 13.60 2.80 1.37
CA TYR A 220 13.25 4.19 1.07
C TYR A 220 13.18 4.37 -0.44
N VAL A 221 12.37 5.32 -0.90
CA VAL A 221 12.27 5.68 -2.31
C VAL A 221 12.53 7.16 -2.48
N TRP A 222 13.43 7.50 -3.39
CA TRP A 222 13.68 8.88 -3.83
C TRP A 222 13.26 9.05 -5.29
N ASN A 223 12.89 10.26 -5.68
CA ASN A 223 12.55 10.58 -7.06
C ASN A 223 13.43 11.73 -7.60
N GLU A 224 13.55 11.83 -8.92
CA GLU A 224 14.26 12.91 -9.62
C GLU A 224 13.40 14.18 -9.72
N MET A 225 12.76 14.60 -8.62
CA MET A 225 11.98 15.86 -8.54
C MET A 225 10.77 15.95 -9.49
N SER A 226 10.33 14.84 -10.08
CA SER A 226 9.28 14.78 -11.11
C SER A 226 8.02 14.05 -10.63
N GLU A 227 7.80 14.06 -9.32
CA GLU A 227 6.63 13.41 -8.72
C GLU A 227 5.34 14.05 -9.24
N ASN A 228 4.37 13.20 -9.54
CA ASN A 228 3.04 13.58 -9.96
C ASN A 228 2.02 12.65 -9.30
N GLN A 229 0.73 12.94 -9.50
CA GLN A 229 -0.36 12.16 -8.91
C GLN A 229 -0.25 10.66 -9.21
N ALA A 230 0.10 10.27 -10.43
CA ALA A 230 0.21 8.86 -10.80
C ALA A 230 1.37 8.17 -10.08
N THR A 231 2.50 8.86 -9.91
CA THR A 231 3.64 8.38 -9.12
C THR A 231 3.24 8.18 -7.66
N TRP A 232 2.55 9.15 -7.05
CA TRP A 232 2.07 9.04 -5.67
C TRP A 232 1.04 7.93 -5.50
N ASN A 233 0.03 7.88 -6.36
CA ASN A 233 -0.99 6.81 -6.38
C ASN A 233 -0.35 5.42 -6.43
N TRP A 234 0.73 5.26 -7.20
CA TRP A 234 1.48 4.01 -7.25
C TRP A 234 2.32 3.76 -5.99
N LEU A 235 3.10 4.76 -5.56
CA LEU A 235 4.06 4.64 -4.47
C LEU A 235 3.40 4.27 -3.15
N VAL A 236 2.26 4.88 -2.83
CA VAL A 236 1.51 4.64 -1.59
C VAL A 236 0.84 3.27 -1.56
N ASN A 237 0.73 2.60 -2.70
CA ASN A 237 0.26 1.22 -2.77
C ASN A 237 1.36 0.19 -2.51
N LEU A 238 2.63 0.63 -2.39
CA LEU A 238 3.77 -0.22 -2.10
C LEU A 238 4.07 -0.23 -0.59
N ASN A 239 4.60 -1.34 -0.11
CA ASN A 239 5.07 -1.46 1.27
C ASN A 239 6.47 -0.83 1.43
N VAL A 240 6.59 0.49 1.23
CA VAL A 240 7.85 1.21 1.44
C VAL A 240 7.97 1.67 2.90
N ASP A 241 9.19 1.76 3.42
CA ASP A 241 9.45 2.24 4.79
C ASP A 241 9.65 3.77 4.85
N GLY A 242 9.94 4.41 3.71
CA GLY A 242 10.03 5.85 3.63
C GLY A 242 10.07 6.41 2.20
N VAL A 243 9.75 7.68 2.07
CA VAL A 243 9.74 8.42 0.82
C VAL A 243 10.50 9.73 1.01
N VAL A 244 11.51 9.95 0.18
CA VAL A 244 12.24 11.21 0.06
C VAL A 244 11.58 12.02 -1.05
N THR A 245 10.93 13.13 -0.68
CA THR A 245 10.02 13.87 -1.56
C THR A 245 10.11 15.38 -1.41
N ASN A 246 9.86 16.11 -2.48
CA ASN A 246 9.65 17.57 -2.45
C ASN A 246 8.28 18.00 -1.96
N TYR A 247 7.35 17.07 -1.74
CA TYR A 247 5.95 17.34 -1.43
C TYR A 247 5.60 16.83 -0.02
N PRO A 248 6.22 17.37 1.05
CA PRO A 248 6.04 16.83 2.40
C PRO A 248 4.58 16.85 2.87
N ALA A 249 3.80 17.88 2.54
CA ALA A 249 2.36 17.90 2.84
C ALA A 249 1.59 16.75 2.19
N LEU A 250 1.89 16.44 0.92
CA LEU A 250 1.24 15.33 0.19
C LEU A 250 1.67 13.98 0.77
N GLY A 251 2.96 13.83 1.06
CA GLY A 251 3.47 12.66 1.77
C GLY A 251 2.78 12.44 3.12
N ARG A 252 2.63 13.51 3.92
CA ARG A 252 1.95 13.45 5.22
C ARG A 252 0.47 13.12 5.06
N HIS A 253 -0.20 13.64 4.03
CA HIS A 253 -1.59 13.31 3.73
C HIS A 253 -1.77 11.79 3.52
N TYR A 254 -0.96 11.18 2.65
CA TYR A 254 -1.03 9.73 2.41
C TYR A 254 -0.58 8.89 3.60
N GLN A 255 0.44 9.33 4.34
CA GLN A 255 0.84 8.68 5.58
C GLN A 255 -0.33 8.64 6.57
N ALA A 256 -1.00 9.78 6.80
CA ALA A 256 -2.15 9.83 7.70
C ALA A 256 -3.34 8.98 7.21
N ALA A 257 -3.55 8.90 5.89
CA ALA A 257 -4.59 8.04 5.32
C ALA A 257 -4.27 6.54 5.50
N GLN A 258 -3.00 6.15 5.40
CA GLN A 258 -2.55 4.79 5.73
C GLN A 258 -2.67 4.49 7.23
N ASP A 259 -2.33 5.44 8.11
CA ASP A 259 -2.45 5.30 9.56
C ASP A 259 -3.92 5.04 9.99
N GLN A 260 -4.89 5.52 9.21
CA GLN A 260 -6.33 5.34 9.42
C GLN A 260 -6.92 4.11 8.73
N ALA A 261 -6.14 3.46 7.87
CA ALA A 261 -6.60 2.31 7.10
C ALA A 261 -6.30 1.00 7.83
N GLU A 262 -7.20 0.04 7.69
CA GLU A 262 -6.97 -1.34 8.09
C GLU A 262 -6.70 -2.18 6.84
N SER A 263 -5.52 -2.79 6.76
CA SER A 263 -5.13 -3.63 5.63
C SER A 263 -5.00 -5.10 6.03
N GLU A 264 -5.61 -5.98 5.24
CA GLU A 264 -5.53 -7.43 5.38
C GLU A 264 -4.92 -8.03 4.11
N ALA A 265 -3.80 -8.74 4.25
CA ALA A 265 -3.23 -9.51 3.16
C ALA A 265 -4.13 -10.72 2.86
N LEU A 266 -4.50 -10.87 1.59
CA LEU A 266 -5.35 -11.96 1.11
C LEU A 266 -4.62 -12.78 0.05
N ASP A 267 -5.02 -14.04 -0.11
CA ASP A 267 -4.61 -14.89 -1.22
C ASP A 267 -5.79 -15.75 -1.64
N THR A 268 -6.73 -15.13 -2.35
CA THR A 268 -7.98 -15.77 -2.72
C THR A 268 -8.51 -15.23 -4.03
N ILE A 269 -9.45 -15.96 -4.63
CA ILE A 269 -10.19 -15.44 -5.78
C ILE A 269 -11.31 -14.50 -5.32
N GLY A 270 -11.63 -13.52 -6.15
CA GLY A 270 -12.82 -12.69 -6.02
C GLY A 270 -13.60 -12.66 -7.34
N GLN A 271 -14.91 -12.53 -7.29
CA GLN A 271 -15.74 -12.39 -8.50
C GLN A 271 -16.65 -11.19 -8.38
N VAL A 272 -16.75 -10.40 -9.44
CA VAL A 272 -17.76 -9.34 -9.54
C VAL A 272 -19.12 -10.00 -9.71
N ASN A 273 -19.88 -10.10 -8.63
CA ASN A 273 -21.23 -10.65 -8.60
C ASN A 273 -22.25 -9.52 -8.74
N ASP A 274 -22.12 -8.76 -9.82
CA ASP A 274 -23.02 -7.71 -10.28
C ASP A 274 -23.28 -7.93 -11.78
N VAL A 275 -24.44 -7.50 -12.27
CA VAL A 275 -24.77 -7.51 -13.70
C VAL A 275 -24.05 -6.40 -14.47
N GLN A 276 -23.53 -5.39 -13.76
CA GLN A 276 -22.77 -4.29 -14.33
C GLN A 276 -21.29 -4.37 -13.95
N ASP A 277 -20.45 -3.83 -14.83
CA ASP A 277 -19.06 -3.58 -14.52
C ASP A 277 -18.94 -2.62 -13.32
N LEU A 278 -17.98 -2.88 -12.43
CA LEU A 278 -17.72 -2.01 -11.27
C LEU A 278 -16.62 -1.00 -11.60
N PRO A 279 -16.75 0.26 -11.13
CA PRO A 279 -15.65 1.20 -11.19
C PRO A 279 -14.47 0.67 -10.38
N THR A 280 -13.26 1.01 -10.81
CA THR A 280 -12.05 0.72 -10.04
C THR A 280 -11.30 2.00 -9.79
N VAL A 281 -10.48 2.02 -8.74
CA VAL A 281 -9.68 3.17 -8.34
C VAL A 281 -8.21 2.80 -8.32
N GLU A 282 -7.34 3.79 -8.51
CA GLU A 282 -5.90 3.59 -8.57
C GLU A 282 -5.28 3.30 -7.20
N ASN A 283 -5.82 3.95 -6.17
CA ASN A 283 -5.44 3.74 -4.78
C ASN A 283 -6.71 3.92 -3.90
N PRO A 284 -6.81 3.25 -2.74
CA PRO A 284 -7.99 3.34 -1.88
C PRO A 284 -7.97 4.55 -0.92
N TYR A 285 -6.80 5.15 -0.68
CA TYR A 285 -6.60 6.22 0.32
C TYR A 285 -7.17 7.56 -0.16
N GLU A 286 -6.98 7.86 -1.44
CA GLU A 286 -7.53 9.00 -2.16
C GLU A 286 -8.09 8.50 -3.51
N PRO A 287 -9.33 7.99 -3.52
CA PRO A 287 -9.88 7.24 -4.65
C PRO A 287 -9.92 8.03 -5.97
N THR A 288 -8.95 7.78 -6.84
CA THR A 288 -8.93 8.28 -8.21
C THR A 288 -9.45 7.21 -9.17
N LEU A 289 -10.47 7.52 -9.96
CA LEU A 289 -11.05 6.56 -10.91
C LEU A 289 -10.02 6.06 -11.93
N ASN A 290 -9.94 4.75 -12.06
CA ASN A 290 -9.13 4.08 -13.06
C ASN A 290 -9.95 3.84 -14.33
N LYS A 291 -9.30 4.01 -15.49
CA LYS A 291 -9.93 3.85 -16.82
C LYS A 291 -10.42 2.42 -17.11
N LYS A 292 -9.96 1.42 -16.36
CA LYS A 292 -10.28 0.00 -16.59
C LYS A 292 -11.25 -0.50 -15.50
N PRO A 293 -12.55 -0.65 -15.77
CA PRO A 293 -13.47 -1.19 -14.78
C PRO A 293 -13.19 -2.68 -14.48
N ALA A 294 -13.73 -3.18 -13.36
CA ALA A 294 -13.77 -4.60 -13.05
C ALA A 294 -15.00 -5.21 -13.74
N LYS A 295 -14.78 -6.26 -14.53
CA LYS A 295 -15.78 -6.82 -15.43
C LYS A 295 -16.79 -7.68 -14.67
N ALA A 296 -18.08 -7.48 -14.94
CA ALA A 296 -19.16 -8.30 -14.42
C ALA A 296 -18.90 -9.79 -14.67
N GLY A 297 -19.08 -10.62 -13.63
CA GLY A 297 -18.85 -12.06 -13.68
C GLY A 297 -17.39 -12.51 -13.80
N HIS A 298 -16.43 -11.60 -13.97
CA HIS A 298 -15.01 -11.96 -14.09
C HIS A 298 -14.40 -12.31 -12.72
N ILE A 299 -13.48 -13.27 -12.72
CA ILE A 299 -12.75 -13.72 -11.54
C ILE A 299 -11.39 -13.02 -11.49
N TYR A 300 -11.08 -12.41 -10.36
CA TYR A 300 -9.84 -11.70 -10.07
C TYR A 300 -9.07 -12.42 -8.96
N ASN A 301 -7.74 -12.33 -8.98
CA ASN A 301 -6.97 -12.65 -7.79
C ASN A 301 -7.01 -11.46 -6.83
N ILE A 302 -7.39 -11.71 -5.58
CA ILE A 302 -7.47 -10.70 -4.53
C ILE A 302 -6.29 -10.89 -3.60
N THR A 303 -5.42 -9.89 -3.57
CA THR A 303 -4.17 -9.94 -2.81
C THR A 303 -4.23 -9.17 -1.50
N GLU A 304 -5.22 -8.29 -1.36
CA GLU A 304 -5.32 -7.38 -0.22
C GLU A 304 -6.74 -6.82 -0.11
N ALA A 305 -7.21 -6.63 1.12
CA ALA A 305 -8.33 -5.76 1.45
C ALA A 305 -7.81 -4.54 2.20
N VAL A 306 -8.24 -3.35 1.79
CA VAL A 306 -7.93 -2.08 2.46
C VAL A 306 -9.24 -1.44 2.87
N THR A 307 -9.44 -1.24 4.16
CA THR A 307 -10.62 -0.58 4.72
C THR A 307 -10.23 0.81 5.20
N ILE A 308 -10.86 1.84 4.64
CA ILE A 308 -10.67 3.24 5.03
C ILE A 308 -12.02 3.95 5.01
N ALA A 309 -12.30 4.75 6.05
CA ALA A 309 -13.58 5.47 6.20
C ALA A 309 -14.82 4.56 5.98
N ASP A 310 -14.84 3.39 6.62
CA ASP A 310 -15.88 2.36 6.51
C ASP A 310 -16.11 1.79 5.09
N GLN A 311 -15.16 2.00 4.18
CA GLN A 311 -15.19 1.43 2.84
C GLN A 311 -14.06 0.44 2.66
N THR A 312 -14.41 -0.80 2.39
CA THR A 312 -13.43 -1.84 2.06
C THR A 312 -13.24 -1.95 0.56
N TYR A 313 -11.99 -1.83 0.11
CA TYR A 313 -11.54 -2.01 -1.26
C TYR A 313 -10.72 -3.29 -1.38
N TYR A 314 -10.95 -4.08 -2.41
CA TYR A 314 -10.12 -5.23 -2.73
C TYR A 314 -9.12 -4.89 -3.85
N ARG A 315 -7.85 -5.23 -3.64
CA ARG A 315 -6.82 -5.12 -4.67
C ARG A 315 -6.98 -6.26 -5.68
N ILE A 316 -7.29 -5.91 -6.91
CA ILE A 316 -7.52 -6.84 -8.05
C ILE A 316 -6.38 -6.79 -9.09
N GLY A 317 -5.35 -5.99 -8.84
CA GLY A 317 -4.18 -5.84 -9.69
C GLY A 317 -3.28 -4.67 -9.24
N THR A 318 -2.23 -4.40 -10.00
CA THR A 318 -1.33 -3.26 -9.75
C THR A 318 -2.08 -1.95 -9.90
N ASN A 319 -2.12 -1.14 -8.83
CA ASN A 319 -2.87 0.12 -8.75
C ASN A 319 -4.31 0.00 -9.25
N ARG A 320 -4.97 -1.11 -8.87
CA ARG A 320 -6.36 -1.36 -9.24
C ARG A 320 -7.08 -1.97 -8.07
N PHE A 321 -7.98 -1.19 -7.52
CA PHE A 321 -8.83 -1.55 -6.40
C PHE A 321 -10.29 -1.43 -6.79
N VAL A 322 -11.12 -2.32 -6.27
CA VAL A 322 -12.56 -2.27 -6.48
C VAL A 322 -13.25 -2.22 -5.13
N LEU A 323 -14.29 -1.41 -5.02
CA LEU A 323 -15.11 -1.36 -3.81
C LEU A 323 -15.75 -2.74 -3.59
N SER A 324 -15.75 -3.21 -2.35
CA SER A 324 -16.12 -4.58 -2.02
C SER A 324 -17.63 -4.88 -2.06
N ASP A 325 -18.46 -3.88 -2.39
CA ASP A 325 -19.93 -3.95 -2.32
C ASP A 325 -20.53 -5.13 -3.08
N SER A 326 -20.10 -5.38 -4.32
CA SER A 326 -20.61 -6.47 -5.17
C SER A 326 -19.53 -7.48 -5.58
N ILE A 327 -18.42 -7.56 -4.84
CA ILE A 327 -17.38 -8.55 -5.08
C ILE A 327 -17.26 -9.48 -3.88
N ASN A 328 -17.46 -10.77 -4.12
CA ASN A 328 -17.33 -11.81 -3.11
C ASN A 328 -16.04 -12.58 -3.34
N VAL A 329 -15.55 -13.23 -2.28
CA VAL A 329 -14.27 -13.94 -2.28
C VAL A 329 -14.45 -15.43 -1.99
N GLY A 330 -13.54 -16.26 -2.50
CA GLY A 330 -13.53 -17.71 -2.26
C GLY A 330 -14.85 -18.41 -2.63
N GLU A 331 -15.39 -19.20 -1.71
CA GLU A 331 -16.65 -19.95 -1.94
C GLU A 331 -17.87 -19.04 -2.12
N THR A 332 -17.90 -17.90 -1.43
CA THR A 332 -19.01 -16.95 -1.52
C THR A 332 -19.12 -16.32 -2.91
N ALA A 333 -18.01 -16.19 -3.63
CA ALA A 333 -17.97 -15.76 -5.04
C ALA A 333 -18.78 -16.69 -5.95
N LYS A 334 -18.54 -18.00 -5.81
CA LYS A 334 -19.22 -19.04 -6.60
C LYS A 334 -20.72 -19.10 -6.25
N ALA A 335 -21.05 -19.05 -4.96
CA ALA A 335 -22.43 -19.07 -4.50
C ALA A 335 -23.22 -17.83 -4.96
N ALA A 336 -22.60 -16.65 -4.90
CA ALA A 336 -23.20 -15.40 -5.34
C ALA A 336 -23.46 -15.39 -6.85
N ALA A 337 -22.57 -15.96 -7.66
CA ALA A 337 -22.73 -16.01 -9.12
C ALA A 337 -24.02 -16.72 -9.57
N LEU A 338 -24.45 -17.74 -8.81
CA LEU A 338 -25.68 -18.50 -9.11
C LEU A 338 -26.97 -17.70 -8.84
N LEU A 339 -26.87 -16.63 -8.05
CA LEU A 339 -27.99 -15.77 -7.64
C LEU A 339 -28.12 -14.51 -8.51
N VAL A 340 -27.04 -14.03 -9.11
CA VAL A 340 -27.06 -12.85 -9.99
C VAL A 340 -27.96 -13.11 -11.21
N GLY A 341 -28.79 -12.13 -11.55
CA GLY A 341 -29.75 -12.19 -12.67
C GLY A 341 -30.98 -13.06 -12.41
N LYS A 342 -31.17 -13.58 -11.18
CA LYS A 342 -32.39 -14.29 -10.76
C LYS A 342 -33.44 -13.32 -10.25
N THR A 343 -34.66 -13.81 -10.02
CA THR A 343 -35.77 -13.01 -9.47
C THR A 343 -35.92 -13.26 -7.97
N ALA A 344 -36.08 -12.19 -7.20
CA ALA A 344 -36.44 -12.24 -5.78
C ALA A 344 -37.87 -11.72 -5.60
N GLN A 345 -38.76 -12.54 -5.04
CA GLN A 345 -40.11 -12.11 -4.64
C GLN A 345 -40.10 -11.71 -3.16
N ILE A 346 -40.51 -10.49 -2.84
CA ILE A 346 -40.62 -10.05 -1.45
C ILE A 346 -41.70 -10.88 -0.74
N LYS A 347 -41.37 -11.41 0.45
CA LYS A 347 -42.27 -12.29 1.21
C LYS A 347 -43.62 -11.59 1.46
N PRO A 348 -44.75 -12.30 1.34
CA PRO A 348 -46.06 -11.72 1.63
C PRO A 348 -46.17 -11.18 3.07
N THR A 349 -45.43 -11.79 4.00
CA THR A 349 -45.39 -11.40 5.42
C THR A 349 -44.52 -10.17 5.69
N ALA A 350 -43.78 -9.66 4.70
CA ALA A 350 -42.96 -8.47 4.85
C ALA A 350 -43.79 -7.25 4.44
N ASN A 351 -44.23 -6.44 5.40
CA ASN A 351 -45.06 -5.24 5.13
C ASN A 351 -44.37 -4.30 4.13
N ILE A 352 -43.19 -3.79 4.51
CA ILE A 352 -42.32 -2.94 3.69
C ILE A 352 -40.87 -3.34 3.99
N VAL A 353 -40.06 -3.51 2.94
CA VAL A 353 -38.62 -3.82 3.06
C VAL A 353 -37.80 -2.61 2.64
N ALA A 354 -37.04 -2.03 3.56
CA ALA A 354 -36.10 -0.96 3.27
C ALA A 354 -34.92 -1.48 2.42
N THR A 355 -34.51 -0.70 1.43
CA THR A 355 -33.26 -0.89 0.68
C THR A 355 -32.21 0.12 1.12
N TRP A 356 -30.94 -0.26 1.02
CA TRP A 356 -29.80 0.46 1.59
C TRP A 356 -28.75 0.77 0.54
N ASN A 357 -27.96 1.82 0.78
CA ASN A 357 -26.87 2.24 -0.08
C ASN A 357 -25.70 1.23 -0.12
N ASN A 358 -25.36 0.60 1.00
CA ASN A 358 -24.21 -0.30 1.13
C ASN A 358 -24.58 -1.57 1.93
N PRO A 359 -24.16 -2.79 1.49
CA PRO A 359 -24.49 -4.03 2.17
C PRO A 359 -23.58 -4.36 3.38
N LEU A 360 -22.37 -3.79 3.45
CA LEU A 360 -21.42 -3.95 4.55
C LEU A 360 -21.73 -2.96 5.68
N HIS A 361 -21.98 -1.70 5.33
CA HIS A 361 -22.24 -0.60 6.26
C HIS A 361 -23.50 0.19 5.85
N PRO A 362 -24.71 -0.36 6.08
CA PRO A 362 -25.97 0.28 5.68
C PRO A 362 -26.24 1.53 6.53
N THR A 363 -25.92 2.71 6.01
CA THR A 363 -26.06 4.00 6.71
C THR A 363 -27.27 4.81 6.24
N GLN A 364 -27.71 4.61 5.00
CA GLN A 364 -28.80 5.38 4.39
C GLN A 364 -29.78 4.47 3.65
N THR A 365 -31.06 4.65 3.93
CA THR A 365 -32.15 4.04 3.15
C THR A 365 -32.24 4.69 1.77
N THR A 366 -32.21 3.90 0.72
CA THR A 366 -32.31 4.35 -0.69
C THR A 366 -33.70 4.13 -1.29
N GLY A 367 -34.55 3.35 -0.61
CA GLY A 367 -35.90 3.08 -1.06
C GLY A 367 -36.62 2.02 -0.24
N TYR A 368 -37.75 1.57 -0.76
CA TYR A 368 -38.62 0.60 -0.12
C TYR A 368 -39.24 -0.34 -1.15
N LEU A 369 -39.43 -1.60 -0.76
CA LEU A 369 -40.05 -2.65 -1.57
C LEU A 369 -41.33 -3.10 -0.89
N SER A 370 -42.40 -3.27 -1.68
CA SER A 370 -43.70 -3.76 -1.21
C SER A 370 -43.76 -5.29 -1.19
N ALA A 371 -44.61 -5.82 -0.30
CA ALA A 371 -44.95 -7.24 -0.25
C ALA A 371 -45.34 -7.79 -1.63
N ASN A 372 -44.95 -9.03 -1.93
CA ASN A 372 -45.18 -9.72 -3.21
C ASN A 372 -44.57 -9.08 -4.46
N SER A 373 -43.89 -7.93 -4.36
CA SER A 373 -43.19 -7.36 -5.50
C SER A 373 -42.04 -8.28 -5.95
N GLN A 374 -41.87 -8.40 -7.25
CA GLN A 374 -40.76 -9.14 -7.87
C GLN A 374 -39.64 -8.16 -8.23
N GLN A 375 -38.41 -8.54 -7.89
CA GLN A 375 -37.22 -7.74 -8.13
C GLN A 375 -36.17 -8.56 -8.87
N GLN A 376 -35.54 -7.97 -9.88
CA GLN A 376 -34.36 -8.55 -10.52
C GLN A 376 -33.16 -8.38 -9.60
N ILE A 377 -32.45 -9.48 -9.32
CA ILE A 377 -31.21 -9.46 -8.53
C ILE A 377 -30.09 -8.95 -9.45
N LEU A 378 -29.72 -7.69 -9.25
CA LEU A 378 -28.65 -7.02 -10.00
C LEU A 378 -27.27 -7.36 -9.44
N GLY A 379 -27.17 -7.69 -8.16
CA GLY A 379 -25.90 -8.00 -7.51
C GLY A 379 -26.11 -8.72 -6.19
N VAL A 380 -25.06 -9.38 -5.70
CA VAL A 380 -25.14 -10.27 -4.53
C VAL A 380 -23.90 -10.08 -3.66
N ARG A 381 -24.09 -9.99 -2.35
CA ARG A 381 -22.99 -9.87 -1.38
C ARG A 381 -23.24 -10.73 -0.14
N TYR A 382 -22.25 -11.54 0.21
CA TYR A 382 -22.20 -12.27 1.48
C TYR A 382 -21.47 -11.41 2.52
N VAL A 383 -22.11 -11.20 3.67
CA VAL A 383 -21.57 -10.47 4.83
C VAL A 383 -21.73 -11.36 6.05
N GLY A 384 -20.67 -12.07 6.41
CA GLY A 384 -20.75 -13.21 7.34
C GLY A 384 -21.76 -14.24 6.83
N ASN A 385 -22.76 -14.57 7.66
CA ASN A 385 -23.84 -15.50 7.30
C ASN A 385 -25.05 -14.82 6.64
N GLN A 386 -25.00 -13.51 6.39
CA GLN A 386 -26.10 -12.76 5.76
C GLN A 386 -25.84 -12.60 4.27
N VAL A 387 -26.85 -12.93 3.46
CA VAL A 387 -26.83 -12.65 2.01
C VAL A 387 -27.62 -11.37 1.75
N TRP A 388 -26.99 -10.44 1.06
CA TRP A 388 -27.56 -9.20 0.59
C TRP A 388 -27.77 -9.26 -0.92
N LEU A 389 -28.92 -8.76 -1.37
CA LEU A 389 -29.31 -8.70 -2.77
C LEU A 389 -29.45 -7.24 -3.17
N LYS A 390 -28.82 -6.86 -4.27
CA LYS A 390 -28.94 -5.54 -4.89
C LYS A 390 -30.07 -5.58 -5.91
N VAL A 391 -30.96 -4.60 -5.83
CA VAL A 391 -32.03 -4.34 -6.79
C VAL A 391 -31.97 -2.89 -7.24
N ALA A 392 -32.86 -2.46 -8.13
CA ALA A 392 -32.85 -1.11 -8.68
C ALA A 392 -32.90 -0.01 -7.61
N SER A 393 -33.60 -0.25 -6.50
CA SER A 393 -33.74 0.70 -5.39
C SER A 393 -32.67 0.55 -4.30
N GLY A 394 -31.70 -0.36 -4.41
CA GLY A 394 -30.60 -0.55 -3.46
C GLY A 394 -30.47 -1.99 -2.92
N TRP A 395 -29.76 -2.14 -1.80
CA TRP A 395 -29.45 -3.44 -1.17
C TRP A 395 -30.47 -3.83 -0.10
N PHE A 396 -30.88 -5.09 -0.03
CA PHE A 396 -31.69 -5.61 1.07
C PHE A 396 -31.28 -7.02 1.47
N LYS A 397 -31.70 -7.47 2.65
CA LYS A 397 -31.34 -8.80 3.17
C LYS A 397 -32.19 -9.88 2.52
N SER A 398 -31.54 -10.89 1.94
CA SER A 398 -32.20 -11.97 1.18
C SER A 398 -33.32 -12.66 1.96
N ARG A 399 -33.18 -12.80 3.29
CA ARG A 399 -34.18 -13.42 4.18
C ARG A 399 -35.58 -12.80 4.09
N GLN A 400 -35.71 -11.59 3.55
CA GLN A 400 -36.98 -10.88 3.35
C GLN A 400 -37.65 -11.23 2.01
N ALA A 401 -36.98 -12.01 1.15
CA ALA A 401 -37.49 -12.47 -0.14
C ALA A 401 -37.45 -14.00 -0.25
N LEU A 402 -38.14 -14.51 -1.26
CA LEU A 402 -38.04 -15.87 -1.79
C LEU A 402 -37.32 -15.79 -3.14
N ILE A 403 -36.27 -16.58 -3.33
CA ILE A 403 -35.45 -16.56 -4.54
C ILE A 403 -35.99 -17.58 -5.53
N ASP A 404 -36.29 -17.12 -6.74
CA ASP A 404 -36.70 -17.95 -7.86
C ASP A 404 -35.49 -18.29 -8.74
N PHE A 405 -35.07 -19.56 -8.70
CA PHE A 405 -33.92 -20.05 -9.46
C PHE A 405 -34.24 -20.41 -10.92
N ASN A 406 -35.51 -20.64 -11.28
CA ASN A 406 -36.12 -20.59 -12.62
C ASN A 406 -37.51 -21.26 -12.58
N PRO A 407 -38.57 -20.61 -13.11
CA PRO A 407 -39.91 -21.14 -13.25
C PRO A 407 -40.16 -22.07 -14.46
N ASN A 408 -39.13 -22.57 -15.19
CA ASN A 408 -39.34 -23.44 -16.38
C ASN A 408 -38.50 -24.74 -16.45
N GLN A 409 -37.59 -25.03 -15.49
CA GLN A 409 -36.76 -26.24 -15.53
C GLN A 409 -36.47 -26.77 -14.11
N SER A 410 -37.31 -27.67 -13.60
CA SER A 410 -37.25 -28.12 -12.19
C SER A 410 -35.98 -28.92 -11.83
N LEU A 411 -35.32 -29.57 -12.80
CA LEU A 411 -34.13 -30.40 -12.52
C LEU A 411 -32.81 -29.61 -12.47
N MET A 412 -32.65 -28.55 -13.28
CA MET A 412 -31.43 -27.73 -13.23
C MET A 412 -31.32 -26.94 -11.93
N VAL A 413 -32.46 -26.52 -11.35
CA VAL A 413 -32.50 -25.81 -10.07
C VAL A 413 -31.91 -26.64 -8.93
N THR A 414 -32.22 -27.95 -8.87
CA THR A 414 -31.60 -28.85 -7.88
C THR A 414 -30.11 -29.07 -8.10
N HIS A 415 -29.63 -28.99 -9.35
CA HIS A 415 -28.20 -29.13 -9.65
C HIS A 415 -27.43 -27.89 -9.16
N PHE A 416 -27.81 -26.70 -9.63
CA PHE A 416 -27.16 -25.44 -9.23
C PHE A 416 -27.25 -25.16 -7.72
N TYR A 417 -28.39 -25.45 -7.08
CA TYR A 417 -28.52 -25.30 -5.64
C TYR A 417 -27.59 -26.26 -4.87
N ARG A 418 -27.34 -27.47 -5.40
CA ARG A 418 -26.42 -28.43 -4.80
C ARG A 418 -24.95 -28.05 -5.00
N GLU A 419 -24.62 -27.27 -6.03
CA GLU A 419 -23.27 -26.70 -6.24
C GLU A 419 -22.90 -25.65 -5.20
N ILE A 420 -23.89 -24.97 -4.59
CA ILE A 420 -23.63 -24.07 -3.47
C ILE A 420 -23.20 -24.92 -2.26
N PRO A 421 -22.07 -24.60 -1.59
CA PRO A 421 -21.67 -25.26 -0.36
C PRO A 421 -22.80 -25.26 0.67
N GLN A 422 -22.98 -26.37 1.38
CA GLN A 422 -24.17 -26.57 2.22
C GLN A 422 -24.40 -25.42 3.22
N GLN A 423 -23.32 -24.88 3.79
CA GLN A 423 -23.35 -23.75 4.73
C GLN A 423 -23.77 -22.41 4.09
N LEU A 424 -23.66 -22.26 2.77
CA LEU A 424 -23.99 -21.03 2.03
C LEU A 424 -25.35 -21.11 1.32
N ARG A 425 -26.02 -22.27 1.36
CA ARG A 425 -27.28 -22.48 0.64
C ARG A 425 -28.39 -21.58 1.19
N PRO A 426 -29.07 -20.78 0.34
CA PRO A 426 -30.20 -19.98 0.79
C PRO A 426 -31.38 -20.89 1.18
N THR A 427 -31.94 -20.68 2.37
CA THR A 427 -33.10 -21.44 2.86
C THR A 427 -34.44 -20.88 2.38
N ASN A 428 -34.42 -19.72 1.72
CA ASN A 428 -35.56 -18.94 1.27
C ASN A 428 -35.79 -19.09 -0.23
N LEU A 429 -36.12 -20.30 -0.68
CA LEU A 429 -36.40 -20.61 -2.08
C LEU A 429 -37.89 -20.40 -2.41
N LEU A 430 -38.19 -19.83 -3.57
CA LEU A 430 -39.53 -19.85 -4.14
C LEU A 430 -39.74 -21.20 -4.84
N ILE A 431 -40.56 -22.07 -4.25
CA ILE A 431 -40.95 -23.33 -4.88
C ILE A 431 -42.29 -23.09 -5.58
N ASN A 432 -42.32 -23.20 -6.91
CA ASN A 432 -43.55 -23.11 -7.68
C ASN A 432 -44.18 -24.51 -7.80
N PRO A 433 -45.27 -24.83 -7.10
CA PRO A 433 -45.91 -26.15 -7.15
C PRO A 433 -46.59 -26.44 -8.49
N ALA A 434 -46.76 -25.43 -9.37
CA ALA A 434 -47.41 -25.59 -10.68
C ALA A 434 -46.45 -26.07 -11.79
N LEU A 435 -45.16 -26.22 -11.51
CA LEU A 435 -44.20 -26.83 -12.43
C LEU A 435 -44.17 -28.34 -12.20
N PRO A 436 -44.59 -29.18 -13.17
CA PRO A 436 -44.44 -30.61 -13.02
C PRO A 436 -42.95 -30.94 -12.81
N LEU A 437 -42.68 -31.87 -11.89
CA LEU A 437 -41.45 -32.66 -11.90
C LEU A 437 -41.45 -33.47 -13.20
N GLN A 438 -41.08 -32.86 -14.32
CA GLN A 438 -40.65 -33.63 -15.48
C GLN A 438 -39.32 -34.26 -15.09
N LEU A 439 -39.39 -35.46 -14.50
CA LEU A 439 -38.29 -36.41 -14.57
C LEU A 439 -37.85 -36.47 -16.03
N PRO A 440 -36.54 -36.58 -16.33
CA PRO A 440 -36.12 -36.77 -17.71
C PRO A 440 -36.86 -38.01 -18.20
N GLN A 441 -37.75 -37.83 -19.18
CA GLN A 441 -38.09 -38.94 -20.07
C GLN A 441 -36.73 -39.39 -20.59
N GLN A 442 -36.38 -40.65 -20.34
CA GLN A 442 -35.09 -41.24 -20.69
C GLN A 442 -34.59 -40.69 -22.03
N PRO A 443 -33.30 -40.34 -22.18
CA PRO A 443 -32.82 -39.92 -23.49
C PRO A 443 -33.04 -41.09 -24.46
N PRO A 444 -33.76 -40.91 -25.59
CA PRO A 444 -33.46 -41.77 -26.72
C PRO A 444 -32.08 -41.34 -27.22
N VAL A 445 -31.25 -42.33 -27.52
CA VAL A 445 -29.89 -42.21 -28.08
C VAL A 445 -28.76 -42.11 -27.05
N GLU A 446 -28.58 -43.18 -26.29
CA GLU A 446 -27.24 -43.58 -25.78
C GLU A 446 -26.91 -45.06 -26.04
N ALA A 447 -27.46 -45.64 -27.13
CA ALA A 447 -27.04 -46.98 -27.59
C ALA A 447 -25.92 -46.95 -28.66
N GLN A 448 -25.58 -45.77 -29.22
CA GLN A 448 -24.52 -45.65 -30.25
C GLN A 448 -23.24 -44.96 -29.78
N LEU A 449 -23.31 -43.99 -28.85
CA LEU A 449 -22.10 -43.28 -28.37
C LEU A 449 -21.27 -44.09 -27.36
N PHE A 450 -21.91 -44.95 -26.56
CA PHE A 450 -21.21 -45.83 -25.62
C PHE A 450 -20.42 -46.95 -26.33
N ASN A 451 -20.89 -47.41 -27.50
CA ASN A 451 -20.22 -48.43 -28.31
C ASN A 451 -19.02 -47.88 -29.13
N GLN A 452 -18.95 -46.57 -29.38
CA GLN A 452 -17.77 -45.95 -30.00
C GLN A 452 -16.67 -45.64 -28.98
N PHE A 453 -17.01 -45.31 -27.73
CA PHE A 453 -16.04 -45.03 -26.67
C PHE A 453 -15.44 -46.30 -26.05
N ALA A 454 -16.18 -47.42 -26.01
CA ALA A 454 -15.69 -48.70 -25.49
C ALA A 454 -14.69 -49.42 -26.43
N ARG A 455 -14.53 -48.98 -27.68
CA ARG A 455 -13.53 -49.53 -28.63
C ARG A 455 -12.17 -48.85 -28.59
N SER A 456 -12.03 -47.69 -27.93
CA SER A 456 -10.75 -46.94 -27.89
C SER A 456 -9.90 -47.16 -26.64
N LEU A 457 -10.36 -47.98 -25.67
CA LEU A 457 -9.69 -48.15 -24.37
C LEU A 457 -9.32 -49.60 -23.98
N GLN A 458 -9.40 -50.58 -24.89
CA GLN A 458 -8.70 -51.85 -24.64
C GLN A 458 -7.21 -51.70 -25.01
N LEU A 459 -6.43 -51.31 -24.00
CA LEU A 459 -5.05 -51.76 -23.86
C LEU A 459 -5.01 -53.28 -23.93
N THR A 460 -4.27 -53.82 -24.90
CA THR A 460 -3.69 -55.17 -24.79
C THR A 460 -2.18 -55.06 -24.75
N THR A 461 -1.70 -55.21 -23.51
CA THR A 461 -0.59 -56.10 -23.11
C THR A 461 0.83 -55.81 -23.62
N ILE A 462 1.61 -55.31 -22.66
CA ILE A 462 2.99 -55.73 -22.38
C ILE A 462 3.13 -57.25 -22.57
N LYS A 463 4.15 -57.68 -23.31
CA LYS A 463 4.74 -59.02 -23.19
C LYS A 463 6.09 -58.88 -22.49
N PHE A 464 6.32 -59.83 -21.58
CA PHE A 464 7.50 -60.04 -20.75
C PHE A 464 8.82 -60.00 -21.50
#